data_AF-A0A957WD21-F1
#
_entry.id   AF-A0A957WD21-F1
#
_cell.length_a   1.000
_cell.length_b   1.000
_cell.length_c   1.000
_cell.angle_alpha   90.00
_cell.angle_beta   90.00
_cell.angle_gamma   90.00
#
_symmetry.space_group_name_H-M   'P 1'
#
loop_
_entity.id
_entity.type
_entity.pdbx_description
1 polymer ?
#
loop_
_entity_poly.entity_id
_entity_poly.type
_entity_poly.pdbx_seq_one_letter_code
_entity_poly.pdbx_strand_id
1 'polypeptide(L)'
;MQPIFLGVDVAGTENTWMAALTADNGNLNLITQPHKAKLKDIVDYCEKNDVIAAAIDAQLTIAVSEDNGFRNSDKELRAQLPKDCRNWVASINSLSAVPIRGRLLADSLSPTVGTILETHLRASLYFGLGYDEPLKTALKNYKKRPDAGEHTSTLWQAWSNRFNITSNEVFRDDGALDAVVCATVAYSFHHQPEKLHRLRHKAPDKTGRGRFMC
;
A
#
# COMPACT_ATOMS: atom_id res chain seq x y z
N MET A 1 -23.70 -3.88 8.28
CA MET A 1 -22.96 -3.29 7.14
C MET A 1 -21.71 -4.15 6.94
N GLN A 2 -21.27 -4.40 5.70
CA GLN A 2 -20.04 -5.17 5.50
C GLN A 2 -18.83 -4.26 5.73
N PRO A 3 -17.76 -4.75 6.41
CA PRO A 3 -16.59 -3.94 6.71
C PRO A 3 -15.83 -3.54 5.45
N ILE A 4 -15.35 -2.29 5.40
CA ILE A 4 -14.61 -1.75 4.26
C ILE A 4 -13.11 -1.66 4.58
N PHE A 5 -12.29 -2.13 3.64
CA PHE A 5 -10.83 -2.07 3.66
C PHE A 5 -10.35 -1.09 2.59
N LEU A 6 -9.80 0.03 3.03
CA LEU A 6 -9.30 1.10 2.17
C LEU A 6 -7.82 0.90 1.86
N GLY A 7 -7.45 1.12 0.60
CA GLY A 7 -6.07 1.22 0.17
C GLY A 7 -5.79 2.56 -0.47
N VAL A 8 -4.63 3.16 -0.14
CA VAL A 8 -4.21 4.46 -0.67
C VAL A 8 -2.76 4.39 -1.12
N ASP A 9 -2.50 4.74 -2.38
CA ASP A 9 -1.16 5.04 -2.89
C ASP A 9 -0.97 6.57 -2.89
N VAL A 10 -0.13 7.07 -1.97
CA VAL A 10 0.03 8.51 -1.77
C VAL A 10 1.15 9.04 -2.64
N ALA A 11 0.80 9.95 -3.55
CA ALA A 11 1.76 10.68 -4.35
C ALA A 11 1.48 12.20 -4.31
N GLY A 12 1.86 12.92 -5.37
CA GLY A 12 1.50 14.32 -5.57
C GLY A 12 0.00 14.57 -5.59
N THR A 13 -0.41 15.84 -5.56
CA THR A 13 -1.81 16.28 -5.42
C THR A 13 -2.77 15.63 -6.42
N GLU A 14 -2.34 15.45 -7.67
CA GLU A 14 -3.16 14.91 -8.77
C GLU A 14 -2.82 13.45 -9.11
N ASN A 15 -2.12 12.75 -8.21
CA ASN A 15 -1.68 11.37 -8.45
C ASN A 15 -1.79 10.46 -7.22
N THR A 16 -2.57 10.87 -6.22
CA THR A 16 -2.93 9.99 -5.10
C THR A 16 -4.08 9.09 -5.55
N TRP A 17 -3.93 7.78 -5.39
CA TRP A 17 -4.94 6.79 -5.77
C TRP A 17 -5.59 6.18 -4.54
N MET A 18 -6.87 5.86 -4.64
CA MET A 18 -7.59 5.08 -3.63
C MET A 18 -8.40 3.95 -4.27
N ALA A 19 -8.55 2.86 -3.52
CA ALA A 19 -9.47 1.77 -3.83
C ALA A 19 -10.04 1.21 -2.52
N ALA A 20 -11.24 0.64 -2.58
CA ALA A 20 -11.86 0.04 -1.40
C ALA A 20 -12.42 -1.35 -1.70
N LEU A 21 -12.16 -2.27 -0.77
CA LEU A 21 -12.59 -3.66 -0.83
C LEU A 21 -13.60 -3.96 0.28
N THR A 22 -14.53 -4.87 0.00
CA THR A 22 -15.30 -5.61 1.01
C THR A 22 -15.03 -7.10 0.81
N ALA A 23 -15.24 -7.89 1.86
CA ALA A 23 -15.18 -9.34 1.80
C ALA A 23 -16.61 -9.92 1.83
N ASP A 24 -16.92 -10.81 0.88
CA ASP A 24 -18.17 -11.55 0.86
C ASP A 24 -17.92 -13.01 0.47
N ASN A 25 -18.34 -13.94 1.33
CA ASN A 25 -18.24 -15.39 1.11
C ASN A 25 -16.85 -15.88 0.64
N GLY A 26 -15.78 -15.29 1.18
CA GLY A 26 -14.39 -15.65 0.83
C GLY A 26 -13.88 -15.01 -0.48
N ASN A 27 -14.68 -14.18 -1.15
CA ASN A 27 -14.25 -13.35 -2.28
C ASN A 27 -14.01 -11.92 -1.79
N LEU A 28 -13.05 -11.24 -2.42
CA LEU A 28 -12.88 -9.80 -2.26
C LEU A 28 -13.58 -9.08 -3.41
N ASN A 29 -14.35 -8.04 -3.09
CA ASN A 29 -15.08 -7.26 -4.08
C ASN A 29 -14.64 -5.80 -4.01
N LEU A 30 -14.35 -5.21 -5.18
CA LEU A 30 -14.11 -3.78 -5.31
C LEU A 30 -15.43 -3.01 -5.22
N ILE A 31 -15.68 -2.40 -4.06
CA ILE A 31 -16.84 -1.51 -3.86
C ILE A 31 -16.54 -0.08 -4.30
N THR A 32 -15.25 0.24 -4.45
CA THR A 32 -14.80 1.50 -5.04
C THR A 32 -13.64 1.16 -5.95
N GLN A 33 -13.89 1.34 -7.26
CA GLN A 33 -12.88 1.13 -8.29
C GLN A 33 -11.68 2.05 -8.05
N PRO A 34 -10.46 1.61 -8.40
CA PRO A 34 -9.28 2.42 -8.21
C PRO A 34 -9.39 3.72 -9.01
N HIS A 35 -9.25 4.85 -8.34
CA HIS A 35 -9.29 6.15 -8.99
C HIS A 35 -8.43 7.16 -8.23
N LYS A 36 -8.10 8.25 -8.91
CA LYS A 36 -7.39 9.37 -8.31
C LYS A 36 -8.32 10.14 -7.38
N ALA A 37 -7.87 10.43 -6.17
CA ALA A 37 -8.64 11.15 -5.16
C ALA A 37 -7.77 12.15 -4.40
N LYS A 38 -8.36 13.26 -3.98
CA LYS A 38 -7.69 14.20 -3.07
C LYS A 38 -7.77 13.65 -1.64
N LEU A 39 -6.82 14.04 -0.78
CA LEU A 39 -6.82 13.58 0.62
C LEU A 39 -8.13 13.90 1.35
N LYS A 40 -8.71 15.08 1.08
CA LYS A 40 -10.02 15.46 1.64
C LYS A 40 -11.14 14.51 1.20
N ASP A 41 -11.16 14.11 -0.07
CA ASP A 41 -12.20 13.22 -0.59
C ASP A 41 -12.09 11.82 0.05
N ILE A 42 -10.86 11.36 0.32
CA ILE A 42 -10.60 10.11 1.04
C ILE A 42 -11.10 10.19 2.49
N VAL A 43 -10.86 11.31 3.18
CA VAL A 43 -11.37 11.53 4.54
C VAL A 43 -12.90 11.57 4.55
N ASP A 44 -13.51 12.36 3.66
CA ASP A 44 -14.96 12.47 3.53
C ASP A 44 -15.62 11.12 3.16
N TYR A 45 -14.91 10.26 2.42
CA TYR A 45 -15.34 8.89 2.15
C TYR A 45 -15.39 8.06 3.43
N CYS A 46 -14.35 8.13 4.28
CA CYS A 46 -14.30 7.37 5.54
C CYS A 46 -15.31 7.87 6.58
N GLU A 47 -15.67 9.15 6.57
CA GLU A 47 -16.75 9.68 7.43
C GLU A 47 -18.14 9.16 7.04
N LYS A 48 -18.34 8.83 5.77
CA LYS A 48 -19.64 8.40 5.21
C LYS A 48 -19.81 6.88 5.15
N ASN A 49 -18.74 6.13 5.27
CA ASN A 49 -18.71 4.69 5.04
C ASN A 49 -18.02 3.98 6.21
N ASP A 50 -18.41 2.73 6.49
CA ASP A 50 -17.87 1.91 7.57
C ASP A 50 -16.47 1.33 7.23
N VAL A 51 -15.48 2.23 7.11
CA VAL A 51 -14.08 1.88 6.84
C VAL A 51 -13.40 1.47 8.14
N ILE A 52 -13.19 0.16 8.31
CA ILE A 52 -12.60 -0.38 9.53
C ILE A 52 -11.07 -0.38 9.51
N ALA A 53 -10.48 -0.37 8.30
CA ALA A 53 -9.03 -0.37 8.13
C ALA A 53 -8.59 0.36 6.86
N ALA A 54 -7.48 1.09 6.95
CA ALA A 54 -6.81 1.75 5.84
C ALA A 54 -5.33 1.39 5.80
N ALA A 55 -4.81 1.00 4.63
CA ALA A 55 -3.38 0.89 4.39
C ALA A 55 -2.93 1.99 3.42
N ILE A 56 -1.82 2.65 3.76
CA ILE A 56 -1.30 3.82 3.05
C ILE A 56 0.14 3.52 2.62
N ASP A 57 0.43 3.63 1.31
CA ASP A 57 1.80 3.61 0.79
C ASP A 57 2.48 4.95 1.05
N ALA A 58 3.03 5.08 2.24
CA ALA A 58 3.87 6.20 2.65
C ALA A 58 4.55 5.85 3.98
N GLN A 59 5.70 6.44 4.26
CA GLN A 59 6.30 6.34 5.59
C GLN A 59 5.46 7.17 6.59
N LEU A 60 4.67 6.48 7.42
CA LEU A 60 3.75 7.07 8.38
C LEU A 60 4.37 7.28 9.76
N THR A 61 5.52 6.65 10.02
CA THR A 61 6.29 6.84 11.24
C THR A 61 7.67 7.42 10.96
N ILE A 62 8.16 8.26 11.87
CA ILE A 62 9.47 8.93 11.79
C ILE A 62 10.10 9.01 13.18
N ALA A 63 11.43 9.12 13.25
CA ALA A 63 12.14 9.44 14.48
C ALA A 63 13.18 10.53 14.20
N VAL A 64 13.40 11.44 15.15
CA VAL A 64 14.37 12.53 14.98
C VAL A 64 15.80 12.00 15.05
N SER A 65 16.00 10.85 15.70
CA SER A 65 17.27 10.14 15.78
C SER A 65 17.74 9.49 14.46
N GLU A 66 16.95 9.57 13.39
CA GLU A 66 17.23 8.93 12.10
C GLU A 66 17.81 9.90 11.08
N ASP A 67 19.05 10.33 11.30
CA ASP A 67 19.71 11.42 10.54
C ASP A 67 19.70 11.25 9.02
N ASN A 68 19.79 10.01 8.52
CA ASN A 68 19.79 9.72 7.08
C ASN A 68 18.41 9.38 6.50
N GLY A 69 17.36 9.48 7.32
CA GLY A 69 15.98 9.23 6.93
C GLY A 69 15.62 7.77 6.67
N PHE A 70 16.50 6.81 6.97
CA PHE A 70 16.19 5.38 6.92
C PHE A 70 15.88 4.83 8.29
N ARG A 71 14.66 4.30 8.42
CA ARG A 71 14.25 3.58 9.63
C ARG A 71 14.96 2.25 9.74
N ASN A 72 15.03 1.74 10.96
CA ASN A 72 15.49 0.37 11.16
C ASN A 72 14.58 -0.65 10.41
N SER A 73 13.27 -0.36 10.28
CA SER A 73 12.35 -1.14 9.45
C SER A 73 12.65 -1.04 7.95
N ASP A 74 13.09 0.11 7.45
CA ASP A 74 13.48 0.28 6.05
C ASP A 74 14.77 -0.49 5.74
N LYS A 75 15.74 -0.42 6.66
CA LYS A 75 17.00 -1.19 6.57
C LYS A 75 16.73 -2.69 6.58
N GLU A 76 15.82 -3.14 7.44
CA GLU A 76 15.38 -4.53 7.51
C GLU A 76 14.72 -4.98 6.20
N LEU A 77 13.80 -4.18 5.64
CA LEU A 77 13.17 -4.48 4.35
C LEU A 77 14.21 -4.55 3.22
N ARG A 78 15.13 -3.58 3.13
CA ARG A 78 16.21 -3.58 2.14
C ARG A 78 17.11 -4.81 2.22
N ALA A 79 17.35 -5.34 3.42
CA ALA A 79 18.17 -6.53 3.60
C ALA A 79 17.50 -7.80 3.02
N GLN A 80 16.16 -7.82 3.00
CA GLN A 80 15.36 -8.95 2.52
C GLN A 80 15.09 -8.89 1.01
N LEU A 81 15.21 -7.72 0.39
CA LEU A 81 15.02 -7.56 -1.06
C LEU A 81 16.27 -7.99 -1.87
N PRO A 82 16.08 -8.48 -3.10
CA PRO A 82 17.15 -8.70 -4.07
C PRO A 82 18.04 -7.46 -4.23
N LYS A 83 19.34 -7.66 -4.47
CA LYS A 83 20.34 -6.57 -4.49
C LYS A 83 19.96 -5.44 -5.46
N ASP A 84 19.40 -5.78 -6.61
CA ASP A 84 18.96 -4.86 -7.66
C ASP A 84 17.59 -4.20 -7.39
N CYS A 85 16.89 -4.60 -6.33
CA CYS A 85 15.58 -4.08 -5.91
C CYS A 85 15.65 -3.29 -4.60
N ARG A 86 16.80 -3.24 -3.92
CA ARG A 86 16.97 -2.50 -2.65
C ARG A 86 16.70 -1.00 -2.75
N ASN A 87 16.78 -0.44 -3.96
CA ASN A 87 16.47 0.95 -4.24
C ASN A 87 14.96 1.24 -4.30
N TRP A 88 14.10 0.23 -4.23
CA TRP A 88 12.65 0.44 -4.09
C TRP A 88 12.33 1.11 -2.76
N VAL A 89 13.07 0.77 -1.71
CA VAL A 89 12.93 1.39 -0.39
C VAL A 89 13.74 2.68 -0.34
N ALA A 90 13.02 3.79 -0.41
CA ALA A 90 13.57 5.14 -0.31
C ALA A 90 13.55 5.65 1.14
N SER A 91 14.47 6.58 1.44
CA SER A 91 14.46 7.30 2.72
C SER A 91 13.40 8.39 2.72
N ILE A 92 12.96 8.84 3.90
CA ILE A 92 12.03 9.97 4.01
C ILE A 92 12.60 11.23 3.36
N ASN A 93 13.91 11.43 3.47
CA ASN A 93 14.62 12.56 2.88
C ASN A 93 14.55 12.55 1.34
N SER A 94 14.38 11.36 0.73
CA SER A 94 14.31 11.20 -0.73
C SER A 94 12.88 11.32 -1.29
N LEU A 95 11.86 11.05 -0.46
CA LEU A 95 10.46 10.98 -0.90
C LEU A 95 9.73 12.34 -0.88
N SER A 96 10.44 13.44 -0.57
CA SER A 96 9.90 14.79 -0.56
C SER A 96 8.59 14.91 0.26
N ALA A 97 7.48 15.29 -0.37
CA ALA A 97 6.20 15.57 0.27
C ALA A 97 5.36 14.31 0.61
N VAL A 98 5.70 13.13 0.05
CA VAL A 98 4.86 11.93 0.20
C VAL A 98 4.68 11.52 1.67
N PRO A 99 5.75 11.40 2.50
CA PRO A 99 5.61 11.00 3.89
C PRO A 99 4.81 12.02 4.72
N ILE A 100 4.94 13.32 4.43
CA ILE A 100 4.15 14.37 5.10
C ILE A 100 2.66 14.21 4.76
N ARG A 101 2.34 14.01 3.49
CA ARG A 101 0.96 13.81 3.01
C ARG A 101 0.35 12.52 3.58
N GLY A 102 1.12 11.43 3.60
CA GLY A 102 0.69 10.16 4.19
C GLY A 102 0.38 10.29 5.68
N ARG A 103 1.24 10.98 6.45
CA ARG A 103 0.99 11.26 7.87
C ARG A 103 -0.23 12.14 8.09
N LEU A 104 -0.38 13.22 7.30
CA LEU A 104 -1.57 14.08 7.36
C LEU A 104 -2.85 13.28 7.13
N LEU A 105 -2.85 12.39 6.13
CA LEU A 105 -3.98 11.50 5.87
C LEU A 105 -4.21 10.55 7.06
N ALA A 106 -3.17 9.87 7.55
CA ALA A 106 -3.27 8.96 8.68
C ALA A 106 -3.84 9.64 9.94
N ASP A 107 -3.38 10.83 10.28
CA ASP A 107 -3.92 11.57 11.42
C ASP A 107 -5.38 11.98 11.21
N SER A 108 -5.73 12.39 9.98
CA SER A 108 -7.11 12.78 9.62
C SER A 108 -8.08 11.59 9.63
N LEU A 109 -7.61 10.39 9.27
CA LEU A 109 -8.42 9.16 9.30
C LEU A 109 -8.57 8.57 10.70
N SER A 110 -7.64 8.88 11.61
CA SER A 110 -7.60 8.23 12.92
C SER A 110 -8.79 8.42 13.86
N PRO A 111 -9.62 9.47 13.75
CA PRO A 111 -10.85 9.57 14.53
C PRO A 111 -11.94 8.57 14.10
N THR A 112 -11.91 8.10 12.85
CA THR A 112 -12.98 7.29 12.26
C THR A 112 -12.54 5.88 11.87
N VAL A 113 -11.30 5.71 11.42
CA VAL A 113 -10.76 4.42 10.97
C VAL A 113 -9.98 3.76 12.10
N GLY A 114 -10.51 2.64 12.61
CA GLY A 114 -9.93 1.94 13.76
C GLY A 114 -8.54 1.34 13.54
N THR A 115 -8.20 0.99 12.29
CA THR A 115 -6.88 0.45 11.93
C THR A 115 -6.24 1.25 10.81
N ILE A 116 -5.07 1.82 11.08
CA ILE A 116 -4.23 2.46 10.06
C ILE A 116 -2.95 1.65 9.92
N LEU A 117 -2.58 1.35 8.68
CA LEU A 117 -1.37 0.62 8.33
C LEU A 117 -0.52 1.44 7.38
N GLU A 118 0.78 1.32 7.58
CA GLU A 118 1.77 1.69 6.60
C GLU A 118 2.08 0.47 5.73
N THR A 119 2.24 0.66 4.43
CA THR A 119 2.68 -0.39 3.51
C THR A 119 3.74 0.08 2.52
N HIS A 120 4.29 -0.86 1.75
CA HIS A 120 5.25 -0.62 0.69
C HIS A 120 4.92 -1.50 -0.53
N LEU A 121 4.31 -0.90 -1.55
CA LEU A 121 3.65 -1.61 -2.65
C LEU A 121 4.51 -2.66 -3.38
N ARG A 122 5.71 -2.25 -3.81
CA ARG A 122 6.63 -3.19 -4.50
C ARG A 122 7.08 -4.35 -3.61
N ALA A 123 7.18 -4.12 -2.30
CA ALA A 123 7.55 -5.16 -1.35
C ALA A 123 6.37 -6.09 -1.09
N SER A 124 5.15 -5.56 -0.93
CA SER A 124 3.93 -6.36 -0.85
C SER A 124 3.73 -7.24 -2.07
N LEU A 125 3.91 -6.69 -3.27
CA LEU A 125 3.85 -7.47 -4.51
C LEU A 125 4.95 -8.55 -4.56
N TYR A 126 6.18 -8.22 -4.17
CA TYR A 126 7.30 -9.17 -4.09
C TYR A 126 7.02 -10.34 -3.13
N PHE A 127 6.60 -10.06 -1.89
CA PHE A 127 6.32 -11.08 -0.90
C PHE A 127 5.04 -11.86 -1.21
N GLY A 128 4.03 -11.20 -1.79
CA GLY A 128 2.74 -11.81 -2.09
C GLY A 128 2.74 -12.69 -3.33
N LEU A 129 3.47 -12.33 -4.39
CA LEU A 129 3.47 -13.06 -5.67
C LEU A 129 4.69 -13.94 -5.89
N GLY A 130 5.77 -13.73 -5.14
CA GLY A 130 7.06 -14.37 -5.38
C GLY A 130 7.91 -13.63 -6.42
N TYR A 131 9.08 -14.19 -6.72
CA TYR A 131 10.12 -13.51 -7.51
C TYR A 131 10.74 -14.38 -8.60
N ASP A 132 9.88 -15.16 -9.27
CA ASP A 132 10.23 -15.99 -10.42
C ASP A 132 9.65 -15.39 -11.72
N GLU A 133 10.16 -15.81 -12.88
CA GLU A 133 9.59 -15.37 -14.17
C GLU A 133 8.19 -15.99 -14.39
N PRO A 134 7.24 -15.25 -14.99
CA PRO A 134 7.35 -13.90 -15.58
C PRO A 134 7.13 -12.74 -14.58
N LEU A 135 6.74 -13.04 -13.34
CA LEU A 135 6.35 -12.05 -12.34
C LEU A 135 7.51 -11.14 -11.95
N LYS A 136 8.72 -11.68 -11.85
CA LYS A 136 9.95 -10.92 -11.62
C LYS A 136 10.13 -9.80 -12.64
N THR A 137 9.99 -10.10 -13.94
CA THR A 137 10.08 -9.08 -14.99
C THR A 137 8.99 -8.02 -14.84
N ALA A 138 7.76 -8.44 -14.56
CA ALA A 138 6.64 -7.52 -14.38
C ALA A 138 6.86 -6.58 -13.16
N LEU A 139 7.25 -7.13 -12.00
CA LEU A 139 7.56 -6.37 -10.78
C LEU A 139 8.62 -5.29 -11.00
N LYS A 140 9.64 -5.58 -11.80
CA LYS A 140 10.74 -4.65 -12.08
C LYS A 140 10.35 -3.52 -13.03
N ASN A 141 9.28 -3.68 -13.81
CA ASN A 141 9.00 -2.82 -14.95
C ASN A 141 7.58 -2.22 -14.97
N TYR A 142 6.65 -2.59 -14.07
CA TYR A 142 5.28 -2.05 -14.05
C TYR A 142 5.18 -0.53 -13.80
N LYS A 143 6.23 0.11 -13.29
CA LYS A 143 6.33 1.58 -13.18
C LYS A 143 7.23 2.23 -14.25
N LYS A 144 7.68 1.48 -15.26
CA LYS A 144 8.60 1.97 -16.31
C LYS A 144 7.89 2.06 -17.65
N ARG A 145 7.87 3.26 -18.24
CA ARG A 145 7.28 3.51 -19.55
C ARG A 145 8.24 3.06 -20.67
N PRO A 146 7.73 2.69 -21.86
CA PRO A 146 6.31 2.71 -22.26
C PRO A 146 5.48 1.48 -21.80
N ASP A 147 6.12 0.33 -21.56
CA ASP A 147 5.44 -0.97 -21.42
C ASP A 147 4.86 -1.26 -20.02
N ALA A 148 4.86 -0.26 -19.13
CA ALA A 148 4.31 -0.33 -17.78
C ALA A 148 2.94 -1.05 -17.71
N GLY A 149 2.03 -0.76 -18.64
CA GLY A 149 0.67 -1.28 -18.61
C GLY A 149 0.54 -2.78 -18.79
N GLU A 150 1.42 -3.42 -19.57
CA GLU A 150 1.43 -4.87 -19.76
C GLU A 150 1.92 -5.59 -18.50
N HIS A 151 2.99 -5.05 -17.92
CA HIS A 151 3.52 -5.53 -16.65
C HIS A 151 2.53 -5.33 -15.51
N THR A 152 1.86 -4.17 -15.42
CA THR A 152 0.78 -3.93 -14.45
C THR A 152 -0.36 -4.92 -14.64
N SER A 153 -0.79 -5.19 -15.88
CA SER A 153 -1.85 -6.16 -16.16
C SER A 153 -1.47 -7.57 -15.69
N THR A 154 -0.20 -7.95 -15.90
CA THR A 154 0.34 -9.26 -15.46
C THR A 154 0.30 -9.38 -13.93
N LEU A 155 0.76 -8.34 -13.22
CA LEU A 155 0.73 -8.31 -11.77
C LEU A 155 -0.70 -8.27 -11.24
N TRP A 156 -1.58 -7.50 -11.86
CA TRP A 156 -2.99 -7.42 -11.50
C TRP A 156 -3.66 -8.80 -11.59
N GLN A 157 -3.51 -9.50 -12.72
CA GLN A 157 -4.08 -10.85 -12.88
C GLN A 157 -3.57 -11.82 -11.82
N ALA A 158 -2.26 -11.80 -11.53
CA ALA A 158 -1.69 -12.66 -10.50
C ALA A 158 -2.22 -12.30 -9.09
N TRP A 159 -2.33 -11.01 -8.78
CA TRP A 159 -2.83 -10.52 -7.50
C TRP A 159 -4.31 -10.80 -7.30
N SER A 160 -5.14 -10.50 -8.31
CA SER A 160 -6.58 -10.74 -8.28
C SER A 160 -6.88 -12.22 -8.10
N ASN A 161 -6.15 -13.10 -8.80
CA ASN A 161 -6.30 -14.55 -8.64
C ASN A 161 -5.89 -15.03 -7.25
N ARG A 162 -4.78 -14.52 -6.70
CA ARG A 162 -4.30 -14.91 -5.37
C ARG A 162 -5.29 -14.56 -4.26
N PHE A 163 -5.91 -13.39 -4.34
CA PHE A 163 -6.82 -12.87 -3.32
C PHE A 163 -8.29 -13.04 -3.68
N ASN A 164 -8.58 -13.73 -4.79
CA ASN A 164 -9.93 -13.98 -5.29
C ASN A 164 -10.75 -12.67 -5.39
N ILE A 165 -10.14 -11.67 -6.03
CA ILE A 165 -10.72 -10.34 -6.20
C ILE A 165 -11.58 -10.33 -7.46
N THR A 166 -12.88 -10.08 -7.29
CA THR A 166 -13.80 -9.92 -8.41
C THR A 166 -13.69 -8.51 -8.98
N SER A 167 -13.34 -8.40 -10.25
CA SER A 167 -13.33 -7.16 -11.01
C SER A 167 -13.72 -7.43 -12.46
N ASN A 168 -14.47 -6.50 -13.06
CA ASN A 168 -14.78 -6.54 -14.48
C ASN A 168 -13.68 -5.90 -15.33
N GLU A 169 -12.63 -5.37 -14.70
CA GLU A 169 -11.59 -4.58 -15.35
C GLU A 169 -10.19 -5.18 -15.17
N VAL A 170 -9.36 -5.03 -16.20
CA VAL A 170 -7.92 -5.31 -16.15
C VAL A 170 -7.18 -3.99 -15.97
N PHE A 171 -6.50 -3.83 -14.83
CA PHE A 171 -5.78 -2.60 -14.56
C PHE A 171 -4.48 -2.50 -15.36
N ARG A 172 -4.30 -1.35 -16.02
CA ARG A 172 -3.09 -0.97 -16.78
C ARG A 172 -2.34 0.22 -16.16
N ASP A 173 -2.90 0.85 -15.13
CA ASP A 173 -2.26 1.93 -14.40
C ASP A 173 -1.62 1.40 -13.11
N ASP A 174 -0.36 1.77 -12.86
CA ASP A 174 0.36 1.29 -11.68
C ASP A 174 -0.26 1.78 -10.38
N GLY A 175 -0.77 3.02 -10.33
CA GLY A 175 -1.46 3.56 -9.15
C GLY A 175 -2.78 2.85 -8.86
N ALA A 176 -3.49 2.39 -9.90
CA ALA A 176 -4.68 1.57 -9.74
C ALA A 176 -4.38 0.22 -9.08
N LEU A 177 -3.37 -0.51 -9.59
CA LEU A 177 -2.90 -1.76 -8.98
C LEU A 177 -2.46 -1.53 -7.53
N ASP A 178 -1.65 -0.51 -7.33
CA ASP A 178 -1.04 -0.21 -6.05
C ASP A 178 -2.10 0.11 -4.97
N ALA A 179 -3.11 0.92 -5.28
CA ALA A 179 -4.21 1.18 -4.36
C ALA A 179 -4.97 -0.10 -3.96
N VAL A 180 -5.15 -1.06 -4.87
CA VAL A 180 -5.78 -2.35 -4.55
C VAL A 180 -4.86 -3.22 -3.69
N VAL A 181 -3.55 -3.23 -3.97
CA VAL A 181 -2.56 -3.92 -3.12
C VAL A 181 -2.64 -3.37 -1.68
N CYS A 182 -2.68 -2.05 -1.50
CA CYS A 182 -2.91 -1.44 -0.19
C CYS A 182 -4.21 -1.96 0.46
N ALA A 183 -5.33 -1.95 -0.26
CA ALA A 183 -6.61 -2.40 0.28
C ALA A 183 -6.57 -3.87 0.72
N THR A 184 -5.86 -4.73 -0.04
CA THR A 184 -5.65 -6.13 0.33
C THR A 184 -4.76 -6.32 1.56
N VAL A 185 -3.79 -5.43 1.80
CA VAL A 185 -2.99 -5.43 3.04
C VAL A 185 -3.87 -5.07 4.24
N ALA A 186 -4.74 -4.06 4.11
CA ALA A 186 -5.71 -3.70 5.13
C ALA A 186 -6.65 -4.86 5.47
N TYR A 187 -7.16 -5.56 4.45
CA TYR A 187 -7.96 -6.78 4.61
C TYR A 187 -7.18 -7.91 5.32
N SER A 188 -5.98 -8.21 4.82
CA SER A 188 -5.14 -9.30 5.32
C SER A 188 -4.76 -9.11 6.78
N PHE A 189 -4.59 -7.88 7.24
CA PHE A 189 -4.26 -7.61 8.64
C PHE A 189 -5.36 -8.07 9.61
N HIS A 190 -6.62 -8.06 9.19
CA HIS A 190 -7.75 -8.51 10.00
C HIS A 190 -8.08 -9.99 9.81
N HIS A 191 -7.81 -10.56 8.63
CA HIS A 191 -8.28 -11.90 8.28
C HIS A 191 -7.18 -12.95 8.19
N GLN A 192 -5.96 -12.53 7.84
CA GLN A 192 -4.81 -13.39 7.55
C GLN A 192 -3.49 -12.71 7.99
N PRO A 193 -3.39 -12.20 9.23
CA PRO A 193 -2.23 -11.42 9.67
C PRO A 193 -0.92 -12.21 9.62
N GLU A 194 -0.98 -13.53 9.66
CA GLU A 194 0.17 -14.44 9.52
C GLU A 194 0.80 -14.41 8.12
N LYS A 195 0.06 -13.94 7.11
CA LYS A 195 0.56 -13.77 5.73
C LYS A 195 1.24 -12.43 5.50
N LEU A 196 1.13 -11.50 6.45
CA LEU A 196 1.75 -10.18 6.34
C LEU A 196 3.16 -10.19 6.93
N HIS A 197 4.06 -9.55 6.22
CA HIS A 197 5.40 -9.32 6.70
C HIS A 197 5.45 -8.08 7.58
N ARG A 198 5.68 -8.27 8.88
CA ARG A 198 5.67 -7.17 9.86
C ARG A 198 7.06 -6.58 10.07
N LEU A 199 7.22 -5.31 9.68
CA LEU A 199 8.45 -4.55 9.91
C LEU A 199 8.27 -3.63 11.12
N ARG A 200 9.21 -3.67 12.08
CA ARG A 200 9.08 -2.92 13.34
C ARG A 200 9.98 -1.70 13.34
N HIS A 201 9.40 -0.51 13.40
CA HIS A 201 10.14 0.72 13.70
C HIS A 201 10.45 0.80 15.21
N LYS A 202 11.71 0.60 15.58
CA LYS A 202 12.17 0.40 16.98
C LYS A 202 12.77 1.66 17.62
N ALA A 203 12.83 2.79 16.93
CA ALA A 203 13.34 4.02 17.52
C ALA A 203 12.53 4.41 18.78
N PRO A 204 13.21 4.88 19.85
CA PRO A 204 12.56 5.25 21.11
C PRO A 204 11.74 6.55 20.98
N ASP A 205 12.19 7.45 20.12
CA ASP A 205 11.63 8.78 19.84
C ASP A 205 10.69 8.80 18.62
N LYS A 206 10.21 7.63 18.20
CA LYS A 206 9.33 7.56 17.03
C LYS A 206 7.98 8.24 17.28
N THR A 207 7.47 8.88 16.25
CA THR A 207 6.11 9.48 16.20
C THR A 207 5.39 9.05 14.92
N GLY A 208 4.09 9.33 14.84
CA GLY A 208 3.24 8.99 13.71
C GLY A 208 2.31 7.81 13.98
N ARG A 209 1.71 7.26 12.91
CA ARG A 209 0.67 6.24 13.02
C ARG A 209 0.94 5.01 12.17
N GLY A 210 0.31 3.92 12.56
CA GLY A 210 0.22 2.71 11.78
C GLY A 210 1.39 1.75 11.91
N ARG A 211 1.08 0.47 11.76
CA ARG A 211 2.08 -0.60 11.73
C ARG A 211 2.56 -0.76 10.29
N PHE A 212 3.86 -0.95 10.10
CA PHE A 212 4.41 -1.23 8.78
C PHE A 212 4.25 -2.71 8.45
N MET A 213 3.42 -2.98 7.44
CA MET A 213 3.09 -4.32 6.93
C MET A 213 3.39 -4.38 5.43
N CYS A 214 3.88 -5.51 4.95
CA CYS A 214 3.99 -5.80 3.52
C CYS A 214 3.25 -7.09 3.17
#